data_AF-A0A8H5Z6D0-F1
#
_entry.id   AF-A0A8H5Z6D0-F1
#
_cell.length_a   1.000
_cell.length_b   1.000
_cell.length_c   1.000
_cell.angle_alpha   90.00
_cell.angle_beta   90.00
_cell.angle_gamma   90.00
#
_symmetry.space_group_name_H-M   'P 1'
#
loop_
_entity.id
_entity.type
_entity.pdbx_description
1 polymer ?
#
loop_
_entity_poly.entity_id
_entity_poly.type
_entity_poly.pdbx_seq_one_letter_code
_entity_poly.pdbx_strand_id
1 'polypeptide(L)'
;MCDINAIIQVSKLENSRKQAAMQAITALLSSDCQPCFSSFWKNLADGKEPSSLNMTSPKIHTWIHNQEAFQEPGSLSTLTNVQHIIQIHKTILSPRQRLISPTDLSLLLVTVTWGALFDTDSNNSAKAALADAVEEVTKLLLGHTDSVDKFLALVATVSAEFRWGKRLCLAERINQKEMHTLIVGCAGTASALKLHMKSVVRACCFDREQAAQVDQAMRILYCIEKSHTLRWQTFPLVSKEALPELDVRDDPTFEKDTCAVSVELLHLRMHYAHICLRIVELRRATDESAPDFFIDKIAELETALDDWHASIARNPFILLVEESIARRIKHHAFCLYYEALLHLVSICSLNQRKFLHSPRQEWEVIRQRSIREVILSCYKISSDDLLQDQNFIFTNVLAFCLLAQDSLLSQDIERKRENETLLGISSGFFARIRLLYPKSPIFEQTSSLLSIINHG
;
A
#
# COMPACT_ATOMS: atom_id res chain seq x y z
N MET A 1 -4.32 -13.32 3.16
CA MET A 1 -3.76 -14.15 4.25
C MET A 1 -2.29 -14.35 3.94
N CYS A 2 -1.37 -13.93 4.80
CA CYS A 2 0.02 -14.38 4.69
C CYS A 2 0.07 -15.89 4.92
N ASP A 3 0.63 -16.65 3.97
CA ASP A 3 0.92 -18.08 4.09
C ASP A 3 1.99 -18.44 5.17
N ILE A 4 2.04 -17.67 6.25
CA ILE A 4 2.35 -18.24 7.56
C ILE A 4 1.42 -19.45 7.82
N ASN A 5 0.23 -19.45 7.21
CA ASN A 5 -0.67 -20.61 7.17
C ASN A 5 -0.10 -21.85 6.45
N ALA A 6 0.70 -21.75 5.39
CA ALA A 6 1.30 -22.94 4.79
C ALA A 6 2.46 -23.51 5.67
N ILE A 7 3.05 -22.71 6.56
CA ILE A 7 3.95 -23.20 7.62
C ILE A 7 3.16 -24.05 8.64
N ILE A 8 1.85 -23.81 8.79
CA ILE A 8 0.94 -24.58 9.65
C ILE A 8 0.84 -26.04 9.21
N GLN A 9 0.92 -26.37 7.92
CA GLN A 9 0.81 -27.78 7.48
C GLN A 9 2.11 -28.58 7.61
N VAL A 10 3.27 -27.91 7.55
CA VAL A 10 4.59 -28.57 7.64
C VAL A 10 4.93 -28.95 9.08
N SER A 11 4.25 -28.34 10.05
CA SER A 11 4.44 -28.62 11.46
C SER A 11 3.24 -29.42 11.96
N LYS A 12 3.28 -30.75 11.76
CA LYS A 12 2.47 -31.69 12.56
C LYS A 12 2.92 -31.53 14.02
N LEU A 13 2.41 -30.51 14.69
CA LEU A 13 2.81 -30.11 16.02
C LEU A 13 1.80 -30.66 17.01
N GLU A 14 2.23 -31.69 17.73
CA GLU A 14 1.53 -32.29 18.87
C GLU A 14 1.44 -31.33 20.09
N ASN A 15 1.73 -30.04 19.93
CA ASN A 15 1.82 -29.08 21.02
C ASN A 15 0.76 -27.98 20.89
N SER A 16 -0.23 -28.03 21.78
CA SER A 16 -1.34 -27.07 21.88
C SER A 16 -0.89 -25.60 21.94
N ARG A 17 0.27 -25.32 22.54
CA ARG A 17 0.85 -23.98 22.62
C ARG A 17 1.20 -23.41 21.25
N LYS A 18 1.83 -24.22 20.39
CA LYS A 18 2.21 -23.76 19.06
C LYS A 18 0.97 -23.55 18.19
N GLN A 19 -0.04 -24.42 18.31
CA GLN A 19 -1.31 -24.23 17.63
C GLN A 19 -2.01 -22.94 18.04
N ALA A 20 -2.05 -22.62 19.34
CA ALA A 20 -2.62 -21.36 19.84
C ALA A 20 -1.85 -20.14 19.32
N ALA A 21 -0.51 -20.18 19.33
CA ALA A 21 0.32 -19.11 18.78
C ALA A 21 0.06 -18.91 17.28
N MET A 22 -0.10 -19.99 16.50
CA MET A 22 -0.40 -19.90 15.07
C MET A 22 -1.79 -19.29 14.81
N GLN A 23 -2.79 -19.61 15.62
CA GLN A 23 -4.11 -18.98 15.52
C GLN A 23 -4.03 -17.47 15.80
N ALA A 24 -3.28 -17.06 16.82
CA ALA A 24 -3.06 -15.64 17.12
C ALA A 24 -2.28 -14.92 16.01
N ILE A 25 -1.26 -15.55 15.41
CA ILE A 25 -0.55 -15.00 14.24
C ILE A 25 -1.49 -14.85 13.04
N THR A 26 -2.34 -15.85 12.79
CA THR A 26 -3.32 -15.81 11.70
C THR A 26 -4.32 -14.68 11.89
N ALA A 27 -4.78 -14.47 13.12
CA ALA A 27 -5.65 -13.36 13.47
C ALA A 27 -4.95 -12.02 13.23
N LEU A 28 -3.71 -11.85 13.71
CA LEU A 28 -2.92 -10.62 13.53
C LEU A 28 -2.72 -10.22 12.06
N LEU A 29 -2.52 -11.21 11.18
CA LEU A 29 -2.30 -11.00 9.75
C LEU A 29 -3.59 -11.02 8.94
N SER A 30 -4.75 -11.13 9.59
CA SER A 30 -6.04 -10.98 8.93
C SER A 30 -6.34 -9.51 8.66
N SER A 31 -7.26 -9.27 7.72
CA SER A 31 -7.82 -7.95 7.46
C SER A 31 -8.49 -7.36 8.70
N ASP A 32 -9.06 -8.20 9.57
CA ASP A 32 -9.82 -7.78 10.75
C ASP A 32 -8.92 -7.15 11.82
N CYS A 33 -7.62 -7.49 11.80
CA CYS A 33 -6.64 -6.89 12.69
C CYS A 33 -5.96 -5.64 12.13
N GLN A 34 -6.32 -5.13 10.96
CA GLN A 34 -5.78 -3.84 10.53
C GLN A 34 -6.44 -2.70 11.31
N PRO A 35 -5.71 -1.64 11.70
CA PRO A 35 -6.28 -0.59 12.53
C PRO A 35 -7.40 0.15 11.77
N CYS A 36 -8.56 0.30 12.42
CA CYS A 36 -9.73 1.00 11.87
C CYS A 36 -9.75 2.47 12.32
N PHE A 37 -9.11 3.38 11.58
CA PHE A 37 -9.08 4.80 11.91
C PHE A 37 -10.34 5.61 11.54
N SER A 38 -11.35 5.07 10.86
CA SER A 38 -12.59 5.81 10.58
C SER A 38 -13.39 5.87 11.86
N SER A 39 -13.32 4.77 12.63
CA SER A 39 -13.72 4.73 14.02
C SER A 39 -12.89 5.70 14.85
N PHE A 40 -11.58 5.83 14.63
CA PHE A 40 -10.71 6.80 15.34
C PHE A 40 -11.14 8.25 15.08
N TRP A 41 -11.32 8.66 13.82
CA TRP A 41 -11.77 10.01 13.50
C TRP A 41 -13.20 10.27 13.95
N LYS A 42 -14.11 9.30 13.85
CA LYS A 42 -15.48 9.39 14.39
C LYS A 42 -15.50 9.47 15.92
N ASN A 43 -14.57 8.79 16.60
CA ASN A 43 -14.41 8.88 18.06
C ASN A 43 -13.74 10.20 18.47
N LEU A 44 -12.76 10.70 17.72
CA LEU A 44 -12.12 12.01 17.94
C LEU A 44 -13.02 13.19 17.58
N ALA A 45 -14.01 12.97 16.73
CA ALA A 45 -15.02 13.97 16.40
C ALA A 45 -16.04 14.21 17.54
N ASP A 46 -15.89 13.53 18.69
CA ASP A 46 -16.74 13.68 19.89
C ASP A 46 -18.25 13.61 19.58
N GLY A 47 -18.64 12.77 18.62
CA GLY A 47 -20.05 12.62 18.22
C GLY A 47 -20.68 13.86 17.58
N LYS A 48 -19.90 14.86 17.18
CA LYS A 48 -20.41 15.99 16.38
C LYS A 48 -20.84 15.46 15.01
N GLU A 49 -22.05 15.83 14.59
CA GLU A 49 -22.56 15.49 13.25
C GLU A 49 -21.52 15.87 12.18
N PRO A 50 -21.37 15.06 11.11
CA PRO A 50 -20.47 15.38 10.03
C PRO A 50 -20.87 16.76 9.47
N SER A 51 -19.98 17.74 9.65
CA SER A 51 -20.17 19.07 9.09
C SER A 51 -20.35 18.91 7.59
N SER A 52 -21.48 19.40 7.07
CA SER A 52 -21.81 19.31 5.66
C SER A 52 -20.64 19.82 4.82
N LEU A 53 -20.28 19.07 3.78
CA LEU A 53 -19.14 19.41 2.94
C LEU A 53 -19.44 20.70 2.17
N ASN A 54 -18.89 21.81 2.63
CA ASN A 54 -19.10 23.08 1.97
C ASN A 54 -18.05 23.29 0.87
N MET A 55 -18.42 22.99 -0.39
CA MET A 55 -17.57 23.20 -1.57
C MET A 55 -17.16 24.66 -1.76
N THR A 56 -17.82 25.63 -1.14
CA THR A 56 -17.39 27.05 -1.15
C THR A 56 -16.32 27.37 -0.11
N SER A 57 -15.87 26.38 0.67
CA SER A 57 -14.86 26.57 1.72
C SER A 57 -13.56 27.14 1.16
N PRO A 58 -12.98 28.19 1.80
CA PRO A 58 -11.68 28.72 1.43
C PRO A 58 -10.59 27.64 1.40
N LYS A 59 -10.65 26.65 2.30
CA LYS A 59 -9.69 25.54 2.34
C LYS A 59 -9.75 24.68 1.08
N ILE A 60 -10.95 24.33 0.61
CA ILE A 60 -11.14 23.58 -0.63
C ILE A 60 -10.62 24.38 -1.83
N HIS A 61 -10.85 25.70 -1.81
CA HIS A 61 -10.28 26.58 -2.82
C HIS A 61 -8.74 26.53 -2.80
N THR A 62 -8.10 26.63 -1.64
CA THR A 62 -6.65 26.51 -1.50
C THR A 62 -6.15 25.15 -2.01
N TRP A 63 -6.76 24.05 -1.59
CA TRP A 63 -6.34 22.70 -1.98
C TRP A 63 -6.32 22.48 -3.50
N ILE A 64 -7.33 23.02 -4.20
CA ILE A 64 -7.49 22.84 -5.64
C ILE A 64 -6.75 23.94 -6.42
N HIS A 65 -7.04 25.21 -6.14
CA HIS A 65 -6.58 26.34 -6.97
C HIS A 65 -5.15 26.79 -6.63
N ASN A 66 -4.71 26.62 -5.38
CA ASN A 66 -3.29 26.81 -5.01
C ASN A 66 -2.49 25.50 -5.16
N GLN A 67 -3.12 24.48 -5.73
CA GLN A 67 -2.49 23.21 -6.11
C GLN A 67 -1.89 22.40 -4.96
N GLU A 68 -2.25 22.65 -3.69
CA GLU A 68 -1.71 21.90 -2.55
C GLU A 68 -1.97 20.39 -2.67
N ALA A 69 -3.12 20.00 -3.24
CA ALA A 69 -3.44 18.60 -3.51
C ALA A 69 -2.54 17.97 -4.62
N PHE A 70 -1.80 18.77 -5.39
CA PHE A 70 -0.98 18.33 -6.51
C PHE A 70 0.53 18.45 -6.25
N GLN A 71 0.92 19.02 -5.10
CA GLN A 71 2.33 19.27 -4.76
C GLN A 71 3.15 17.99 -4.55
N GLU A 72 2.52 16.88 -4.15
CA GLU A 72 3.27 15.64 -3.92
C GLU A 72 3.64 14.94 -5.25
N PRO A 73 4.92 14.68 -5.53
CA PRO A 73 5.31 13.99 -6.76
C PRO A 73 4.73 12.57 -6.85
N GLY A 74 4.33 12.16 -8.05
CA GLY A 74 3.68 10.86 -8.28
C GLY A 74 2.28 10.72 -7.65
N SER A 75 1.57 11.83 -7.41
CA SER A 75 0.21 11.91 -6.82
C SER A 75 -0.87 12.07 -7.90
N LEU A 76 -1.99 12.74 -7.59
CA LEU A 76 -3.03 13.11 -8.55
C LEU A 76 -2.49 13.87 -9.77
N SER A 77 -1.37 14.58 -9.63
CA SER A 77 -0.67 15.22 -10.76
C SER A 77 -0.18 14.24 -11.84
N THR A 78 -0.14 12.93 -11.55
CA THR A 78 0.15 11.87 -12.52
C THR A 78 -1.09 11.28 -13.20
N LEU A 79 -2.29 11.67 -12.79
CA LEU A 79 -3.52 11.04 -13.27
C LEU A 79 -4.48 12.04 -13.89
N THR A 80 -4.44 13.29 -13.45
CA THR A 80 -5.36 14.31 -13.90
C THR A 80 -4.70 15.68 -13.98
N ASN A 81 -5.24 16.50 -14.87
CA ASN A 81 -4.83 17.89 -15.04
C ASN A 81 -5.54 18.77 -14.00
N VAL A 82 -4.77 19.59 -13.27
CA VAL A 82 -5.33 20.51 -12.27
C VAL A 82 -6.37 21.46 -12.86
N GLN A 83 -6.21 21.88 -14.12
CA GLN A 83 -7.18 22.75 -14.79
C GLN A 83 -8.53 22.05 -15.00
N HIS A 84 -8.52 20.74 -15.23
CA HIS A 84 -9.74 19.95 -15.33
C HIS A 84 -10.50 19.95 -14.00
N ILE A 85 -9.81 19.69 -12.88
CA ILE A 85 -10.43 19.71 -11.55
C ILE A 85 -10.94 21.12 -11.18
N ILE A 86 -10.19 22.17 -11.52
CA ILE A 86 -10.62 23.57 -11.33
C ILE A 86 -11.93 23.83 -12.09
N GLN A 87 -12.05 23.32 -13.32
CA GLN A 87 -13.25 23.49 -14.13
C GLN A 87 -14.46 22.72 -13.58
N ILE A 88 -14.26 21.49 -13.08
CA ILE A 88 -15.28 20.72 -12.38
C ILE A 88 -15.76 21.48 -11.14
N HIS A 89 -14.82 21.96 -10.33
CA HIS A 89 -15.11 22.73 -9.12
C HIS A 89 -15.94 23.99 -9.43
N LYS A 90 -15.54 24.79 -10.43
CA LYS A 90 -16.30 25.96 -10.90
C LYS A 90 -17.72 25.60 -11.37
N THR A 91 -17.88 24.44 -12.00
CA THR A 91 -19.19 23.96 -12.49
C THR A 91 -20.12 23.63 -11.33
N ILE A 92 -19.61 23.01 -10.25
CA ILE A 92 -20.37 22.75 -9.02
C ILE A 92 -20.80 24.03 -8.32
N LEU A 93 -19.95 25.06 -8.33
CA LEU A 93 -20.25 26.35 -7.72
C LEU A 93 -21.18 27.23 -8.56
N SER A 94 -21.47 26.84 -9.81
CA SER A 94 -22.28 27.64 -10.72
C SER A 94 -23.79 27.45 -10.43
N PRO A 95 -24.58 28.55 -10.31
CA PRO A 95 -26.01 28.47 -9.99
C PRO A 95 -26.88 27.88 -11.12
N ARG A 96 -26.32 27.74 -12.33
CA ARG A 96 -26.95 27.00 -13.42
C ARG A 96 -26.66 25.52 -13.20
N GLN A 97 -27.58 24.82 -12.53
CA GLN A 97 -27.53 23.37 -12.29
C GLN A 97 -27.21 22.61 -13.59
N ARG A 98 -25.93 22.30 -13.82
CA ARG A 98 -25.52 21.31 -14.82
C ARG A 98 -25.39 19.98 -14.10
N LEU A 99 -25.96 18.92 -14.68
CA LEU A 99 -25.71 17.55 -14.22
C LEU A 99 -24.21 17.29 -14.28
N ILE A 100 -23.61 17.02 -13.13
CA ILE A 100 -22.20 16.63 -13.01
C ILE A 100 -22.14 15.13 -13.24
N SER A 101 -21.21 14.69 -14.07
CA SER A 101 -21.01 13.26 -14.31
C SER A 101 -20.51 12.58 -13.02
N PRO A 102 -20.84 11.30 -12.77
CA PRO A 102 -20.30 10.56 -11.63
C PRO A 102 -18.76 10.52 -11.62
N THR A 103 -18.14 10.54 -12.79
CA THR A 103 -16.67 10.56 -12.97
C THR A 103 -16.06 11.88 -12.51
N ASP A 104 -16.65 13.02 -12.88
CA ASP A 104 -16.17 14.34 -12.47
C ASP A 104 -16.34 14.54 -10.95
N LEU A 105 -17.49 14.10 -10.42
CA LEU A 105 -17.74 14.16 -8.98
C LEU A 105 -16.73 13.31 -8.21
N SER A 106 -16.40 12.11 -8.69
CA SER A 106 -15.39 11.26 -8.09
C SER A 106 -14.01 11.91 -8.10
N LEU A 107 -13.56 12.41 -9.25
CA LEU A 107 -12.27 13.07 -9.37
C LEU A 107 -12.16 14.28 -8.45
N LEU A 108 -13.22 15.09 -8.34
CA LEU A 108 -13.23 16.21 -7.41
C LEU A 108 -13.18 15.74 -5.95
N LEU A 109 -14.03 14.79 -5.57
CA LEU A 109 -14.05 14.29 -4.19
C LEU A 109 -12.70 13.70 -3.82
N VAL A 110 -12.12 12.84 -4.65
CA VAL A 110 -10.77 12.29 -4.44
C VAL A 110 -9.74 13.43 -4.27
N THR A 111 -9.80 14.47 -5.09
CA THR A 111 -8.87 15.62 -5.00
C THR A 111 -9.04 16.44 -3.73
N VAL A 112 -10.29 16.75 -3.34
CA VAL A 112 -10.58 17.51 -2.11
C VAL A 112 -10.19 16.71 -0.88
N THR A 113 -10.50 15.43 -0.90
CA THR A 113 -10.12 14.49 0.16
C THR A 113 -8.58 14.54 0.24
N TRP A 114 -7.87 14.41 -0.89
CA TRP A 114 -6.41 14.45 -0.92
C TRP A 114 -5.84 15.71 -0.27
N GLY A 115 -6.34 16.89 -0.64
CA GLY A 115 -5.94 18.16 -0.02
C GLY A 115 -6.19 18.20 1.49
N ALA A 116 -7.33 17.69 1.96
CA ALA A 116 -7.64 17.61 3.38
C ALA A 116 -6.62 16.76 4.16
N LEU A 117 -5.96 15.78 3.53
CA LEU A 117 -4.92 15.00 4.20
C LEU A 117 -3.63 15.77 4.45
N PHE A 118 -3.22 16.61 3.50
CA PHE A 118 -2.02 17.44 3.67
C PHE A 118 -2.26 18.58 4.67
N ASP A 119 -3.52 18.99 4.84
CA ASP A 119 -3.91 19.99 5.81
C ASP A 119 -3.99 19.39 7.23
N THR A 120 -2.93 19.63 8.01
CA THR A 120 -2.85 19.29 9.44
C THR A 120 -3.89 20.02 10.29
N ASP A 121 -4.40 21.15 9.81
CA ASP A 121 -5.37 22.00 10.50
C ASP A 121 -6.81 21.68 10.09
N SER A 122 -7.03 20.69 9.22
CA SER A 122 -8.37 20.30 8.81
C SER A 122 -9.03 19.38 9.84
N ASN A 123 -10.31 19.65 10.10
CA ASN A 123 -11.09 18.94 11.11
C ASN A 123 -11.26 17.46 10.75
N ASN A 124 -10.98 16.60 11.72
CA ASN A 124 -11.12 15.15 11.66
C ASN A 124 -12.52 14.67 11.22
N SER A 125 -13.57 15.39 11.64
CA SER A 125 -14.94 15.07 11.20
C SER A 125 -15.16 15.34 9.72
N ALA A 126 -14.51 16.36 9.16
CA ALA A 126 -14.56 16.68 7.73
C ALA A 126 -13.78 15.64 6.91
N LYS A 127 -12.62 15.18 7.39
CA LYS A 127 -11.86 14.07 6.78
C LYS A 127 -12.70 12.79 6.71
N ALA A 128 -13.41 12.46 7.80
CA ALA A 128 -14.30 11.29 7.84
C ALA A 128 -15.50 11.43 6.87
N ALA A 129 -16.12 12.62 6.78
CA ALA A 129 -17.21 12.85 5.85
C ALA A 129 -16.77 12.77 4.38
N LEU A 130 -15.57 13.28 4.06
CA LEU A 130 -14.96 13.15 2.74
C LEU A 130 -14.70 11.69 2.37
N ALA A 131 -14.20 10.90 3.31
CA ALA A 131 -14.01 9.46 3.13
C ALA A 131 -15.33 8.72 2.83
N ASP A 132 -16.37 8.96 3.63
CA ASP A 132 -17.69 8.37 3.40
C ASP A 132 -18.25 8.80 2.02
N ALA A 133 -18.01 10.05 1.57
CA ALA A 133 -18.44 10.53 0.26
C ALA A 133 -17.68 9.87 -0.91
N VAL A 134 -16.36 9.67 -0.79
CA VAL A 134 -15.55 8.96 -1.79
C VAL A 134 -16.05 7.53 -1.97
N GLU A 135 -16.34 6.82 -0.88
CA GLU A 135 -16.85 5.45 -0.93
C GLU A 135 -18.21 5.36 -1.65
N GLU A 136 -19.16 6.25 -1.32
CA GLU A 136 -20.48 6.24 -1.96
C GLU A 136 -20.40 6.53 -3.46
N VAL A 137 -19.56 7.51 -3.86
CA VAL A 137 -19.34 7.80 -5.28
C VAL A 137 -18.60 6.66 -5.98
N THR A 138 -17.74 5.94 -5.26
CA THR A 138 -17.05 4.77 -5.79
C THR A 138 -18.02 3.62 -6.11
N LYS A 139 -19.00 3.35 -5.24
CA LYS A 139 -20.08 2.38 -5.52
C LYS A 139 -20.87 2.78 -6.77
N LEU A 140 -21.19 4.07 -6.90
CA LEU A 140 -21.87 4.62 -8.09
C LEU A 140 -21.03 4.44 -9.35
N LEU A 141 -19.72 4.71 -9.28
CA LEU A 141 -18.80 4.53 -10.42
C LEU A 141 -18.71 3.09 -10.88
N LEU A 142 -18.61 2.13 -9.96
CA LEU A 142 -18.52 0.70 -10.30
C LEU A 142 -19.74 0.23 -11.11
N GLY A 143 -20.93 0.76 -10.80
CA GLY A 143 -22.17 0.50 -11.55
C GLY A 143 -22.37 1.34 -12.83
N HIS A 144 -21.48 2.30 -13.10
CA HIS A 144 -21.59 3.17 -14.27
C HIS A 144 -21.08 2.49 -15.55
N THR A 145 -21.49 2.98 -16.71
CA THR A 145 -21.05 2.45 -18.02
C THR A 145 -19.54 2.57 -18.19
N ASP A 146 -18.89 1.56 -18.76
CA ASP A 146 -17.45 1.57 -19.01
C ASP A 146 -17.07 2.67 -20.01
N SER A 147 -16.19 3.58 -19.56
CA SER A 147 -15.65 4.68 -20.33
C SER A 147 -14.21 4.96 -19.88
N VAL A 148 -13.45 5.69 -20.72
CA VAL A 148 -12.09 6.14 -20.36
C VAL A 148 -12.13 7.00 -19.09
N ASP A 149 -13.11 7.89 -18.97
CA ASP A 149 -13.26 8.75 -17.78
C ASP A 149 -13.57 7.95 -16.51
N LYS A 150 -14.39 6.89 -16.62
CA LYS A 150 -14.63 5.95 -15.51
C LYS A 150 -13.34 5.25 -15.12
N PHE A 151 -12.56 4.76 -16.08
CA PHE A 151 -11.28 4.11 -15.81
C PHE A 151 -10.32 5.06 -15.07
N LEU A 152 -10.14 6.29 -15.58
CA LEU A 152 -9.28 7.30 -14.96
C LEU A 152 -9.76 7.67 -13.56
N ALA A 153 -11.07 7.85 -13.35
CA ALA A 153 -11.64 8.12 -12.03
C ALA A 153 -11.45 6.95 -11.06
N LEU A 154 -11.67 5.70 -11.49
CA LEU A 154 -11.44 4.52 -10.66
C LEU A 154 -9.97 4.36 -10.30
N VAL A 155 -9.04 4.55 -11.24
CA VAL A 155 -7.61 4.52 -10.94
C VAL A 155 -7.22 5.67 -10.03
N ALA A 156 -7.78 6.87 -10.22
CA ALA A 156 -7.59 7.99 -9.30
C ALA A 156 -8.02 7.59 -7.90
N THR A 157 -9.23 7.07 -7.71
CA THR A 157 -9.73 6.55 -6.42
C THR A 157 -8.82 5.48 -5.83
N VAL A 158 -8.44 4.46 -6.58
CA VAL A 158 -7.58 3.37 -6.09
C VAL A 158 -6.16 3.84 -5.78
N SER A 159 -5.62 4.77 -6.57
CA SER A 159 -4.31 5.39 -6.33
C SER A 159 -4.35 6.29 -5.12
N ALA A 160 -5.48 6.96 -4.96
CA ALA A 160 -5.82 7.60 -3.74
C ALA A 160 -5.72 6.55 -2.64
N GLU A 161 -6.54 5.50 -2.65
CA GLU A 161 -6.75 4.54 -1.55
C GLU A 161 -5.50 3.76 -1.16
N PHE A 162 -4.70 3.39 -2.15
CA PHE A 162 -3.44 2.74 -1.93
C PHE A 162 -2.41 3.65 -1.27
N ARG A 163 -2.44 4.96 -1.55
CA ARG A 163 -1.58 5.95 -0.89
C ARG A 163 -2.21 6.48 0.41
N TRP A 164 -3.54 6.49 0.53
CA TRP A 164 -4.32 6.71 1.76
C TRP A 164 -3.96 5.66 2.79
N GLY A 165 -3.94 4.37 2.42
CA GLY A 165 -3.41 3.29 3.28
C GLY A 165 -1.94 3.47 3.68
N LYS A 166 -1.20 4.38 3.04
CA LYS A 166 0.21 4.68 3.34
C LYS A 166 0.41 6.00 4.08
N ARG A 167 -0.60 6.87 4.16
CA ARG A 167 -0.49 8.20 4.79
C ARG A 167 -1.68 8.65 5.64
N LEU A 168 -2.90 8.18 5.39
CA LEU A 168 -4.11 8.43 6.18
C LEU A 168 -5.28 7.53 5.67
N CYS A 169 -5.65 6.50 6.43
CA CYS A 169 -7.03 6.26 6.87
C CYS A 169 -8.20 6.41 5.89
N LEU A 170 -8.23 5.66 4.79
CA LEU A 170 -9.46 5.43 4.03
C LEU A 170 -9.75 3.96 3.72
N ALA A 171 -8.81 3.06 4.04
CA ALA A 171 -8.99 1.60 3.99
C ALA A 171 -9.96 1.07 5.07
N GLU A 172 -10.73 1.94 5.73
CA GLU A 172 -11.48 1.61 6.95
C GLU A 172 -12.94 1.26 6.77
N ARG A 173 -13.56 1.67 5.67
CA ARG A 173 -14.82 1.05 5.24
C ARG A 173 -14.57 0.02 4.16
N ILE A 174 -13.52 0.26 3.40
CA ILE A 174 -13.02 -0.66 2.40
C ILE A 174 -12.26 -1.78 3.10
N ASN A 175 -13.00 -2.76 3.61
CA ASN A 175 -12.44 -4.07 3.95
C ASN A 175 -11.53 -4.52 2.79
N GLN A 176 -10.51 -5.35 3.02
CA GLN A 176 -9.64 -5.92 1.97
C GLN A 176 -10.45 -6.35 0.73
N LYS A 177 -11.67 -6.86 0.95
CA LYS A 177 -12.66 -7.20 -0.07
C LYS A 177 -13.05 -6.05 -1.00
N GLU A 178 -13.26 -4.85 -0.49
CA GLU A 178 -13.64 -3.67 -1.26
C GLU A 178 -12.45 -3.09 -2.04
N MET A 179 -11.22 -3.08 -1.47
CA MET A 179 -10.02 -2.62 -2.19
C MET A 179 -9.72 -3.58 -3.34
N HIS A 180 -9.86 -4.88 -3.07
CA HIS A 180 -9.78 -5.90 -4.10
C HIS A 180 -10.89 -5.73 -5.15
N THR A 181 -12.13 -5.42 -4.74
CA THR A 181 -13.25 -5.14 -5.66
C THR A 181 -12.94 -3.94 -6.54
N LEU A 182 -12.29 -2.90 -6.01
CA LEU A 182 -11.90 -1.73 -6.78
C LEU A 182 -10.77 -2.00 -7.77
N ILE A 183 -9.74 -2.74 -7.37
CA ILE A 183 -8.67 -3.20 -8.27
C ILE A 183 -9.27 -4.07 -9.39
N VAL A 184 -10.18 -4.99 -9.05
CA VAL A 184 -10.92 -5.82 -10.01
C VAL A 184 -11.78 -4.94 -10.94
N GLY A 185 -12.46 -3.92 -10.40
CA GLY A 185 -13.25 -2.96 -11.18
C GLY A 185 -12.38 -2.19 -12.18
N CYS A 186 -11.22 -1.69 -11.75
CA CYS A 186 -10.26 -1.02 -12.63
C CYS A 186 -9.78 -1.95 -13.74
N ALA A 187 -9.34 -3.16 -13.40
CA ALA A 187 -8.85 -4.15 -14.36
C ALA A 187 -9.96 -4.61 -15.33
N GLY A 188 -11.19 -4.77 -14.82
CA GLY A 188 -12.38 -5.10 -15.60
C GLY A 188 -12.71 -4.03 -16.63
N THR A 189 -12.79 -2.76 -16.21
CA THR A 189 -13.04 -1.63 -17.12
C THR A 189 -11.91 -1.49 -18.15
N ALA A 190 -10.63 -1.63 -17.74
CA ALA A 190 -9.50 -1.59 -18.66
C ALA A 190 -9.55 -2.70 -19.73
N SER A 191 -9.94 -3.90 -19.32
CA SER A 191 -10.11 -5.06 -20.19
C SER A 191 -11.28 -4.88 -21.16
N ALA A 192 -12.43 -4.43 -20.67
CA ALA A 192 -13.64 -4.15 -21.46
C ALA A 192 -13.37 -3.11 -22.56
N LEU A 193 -12.60 -2.08 -22.22
CA LEU A 193 -12.19 -1.02 -23.16
C LEU A 193 -10.94 -1.39 -23.99
N LYS A 194 -10.34 -2.56 -23.76
CA LYS A 194 -9.10 -3.02 -24.42
C LYS A 194 -7.96 -1.99 -24.37
N LEU A 195 -7.78 -1.33 -23.22
CA LEU A 195 -6.79 -0.26 -23.04
C LEU A 195 -5.33 -0.72 -23.14
N HIS A 196 -5.08 -2.03 -23.14
CA HIS A 196 -3.76 -2.58 -23.46
C HIS A 196 -3.35 -2.40 -24.93
N MET A 197 -4.31 -2.12 -25.83
CA MET A 197 -4.06 -1.91 -27.25
C MET A 197 -3.86 -0.42 -27.56
N LYS A 198 -2.65 -0.02 -27.96
CA LYS A 198 -2.31 1.38 -28.31
C LYS A 198 -3.22 1.96 -29.40
N SER A 199 -3.64 1.15 -30.37
CA SER A 199 -4.58 1.57 -31.43
C SER A 199 -5.97 1.90 -30.87
N VAL A 200 -6.43 1.17 -29.86
CA VAL A 200 -7.72 1.41 -29.20
C VAL A 200 -7.65 2.65 -28.33
N VAL A 201 -6.57 2.82 -27.55
CA VAL A 201 -6.36 4.04 -26.75
C VAL A 201 -6.40 5.29 -27.63
N ARG A 202 -5.70 5.28 -28.78
CA ARG A 202 -5.72 6.39 -29.73
C ARG A 202 -7.08 6.65 -30.38
N ALA A 203 -7.96 5.65 -30.46
CA ALA A 203 -9.28 5.78 -31.06
C ALA A 203 -10.37 6.17 -30.05
N CYS A 204 -10.22 5.76 -28.79
CA CYS A 204 -11.20 5.98 -27.72
C CYS A 204 -10.94 7.25 -26.91
N CYS A 205 -9.70 7.76 -26.89
CA CYS A 205 -9.36 9.00 -26.20
C CYS A 205 -9.66 10.21 -27.10
N PHE A 206 -10.11 11.30 -26.49
CA PHE A 206 -10.45 12.54 -27.19
C PHE A 206 -9.22 13.27 -27.74
N ASP A 207 -8.09 13.18 -27.04
CA ASP A 207 -6.83 13.81 -27.41
C ASP A 207 -5.61 12.98 -26.95
N ARG A 208 -4.41 13.52 -27.24
CA ARG A 208 -3.14 12.89 -26.84
C ARG A 208 -2.90 12.98 -25.33
N GLU A 209 -3.47 13.95 -24.64
CA GLU A 209 -3.29 14.16 -23.21
C GLU A 209 -4.02 13.06 -22.43
N GLN A 210 -5.28 12.80 -22.78
CA GLN A 210 -6.08 11.72 -22.19
C GLN A 210 -5.49 10.34 -22.51
N ALA A 211 -4.93 10.16 -23.71
CA ALA A 211 -4.20 8.93 -24.05
C ALA A 211 -2.98 8.70 -23.13
N ALA A 212 -2.19 9.75 -22.87
CA ALA A 212 -1.06 9.66 -21.95
C ALA A 212 -1.51 9.41 -20.50
N GLN A 213 -2.61 10.03 -20.06
CA GLN A 213 -3.21 9.75 -18.75
C GLN A 213 -3.65 8.28 -18.62
N VAL A 214 -4.22 7.69 -19.67
CA VAL A 214 -4.58 6.27 -19.70
C VAL A 214 -3.34 5.38 -19.58
N ASP A 215 -2.27 5.68 -20.32
CA ASP A 215 -1.02 4.93 -20.26
C ASP A 215 -0.41 4.99 -18.85
N GLN A 216 -0.43 6.17 -18.23
CA GLN A 216 0.06 6.39 -16.88
C GLN A 216 -0.81 5.67 -15.83
N ALA A 217 -2.13 5.75 -15.97
CA ALA A 217 -3.10 5.07 -15.12
C ALA A 217 -2.95 3.54 -15.18
N MET A 218 -2.71 2.95 -16.36
CA MET A 218 -2.42 1.52 -16.52
C MET A 218 -1.17 1.10 -15.73
N ARG A 219 -0.10 1.89 -15.76
CA ARG A 219 1.14 1.63 -15.00
C ARG A 219 0.92 1.77 -13.49
N ILE A 220 0.17 2.77 -13.07
CA ILE A 220 -0.16 2.98 -11.66
C ILE A 220 -1.02 1.82 -11.14
N LEU A 221 -2.05 1.40 -11.88
CA LEU A 221 -2.87 0.24 -11.55
C LEU A 221 -2.01 -1.03 -11.40
N TYR A 222 -1.09 -1.27 -12.33
CA TYR A 222 -0.14 -2.38 -12.22
C TYR A 222 0.69 -2.31 -10.94
N CYS A 223 1.24 -1.13 -10.61
CA CYS A 223 2.05 -0.96 -9.39
C CYS A 223 1.26 -1.26 -8.11
N ILE A 224 0.02 -0.77 -8.04
CA ILE A 224 -0.88 -0.98 -6.91
C ILE A 224 -1.26 -2.45 -6.80
N GLU A 225 -1.68 -3.05 -7.91
CA GLU A 225 -2.12 -4.43 -7.97
C GLU A 225 -1.00 -5.39 -7.56
N LYS A 226 0.24 -5.23 -8.06
CA LYS A 226 1.34 -6.15 -7.68
C LYS A 226 1.72 -6.05 -6.22
N SER A 227 1.74 -4.84 -5.68
CA SER A 227 2.00 -4.64 -4.24
C SER A 227 0.87 -5.23 -3.38
N HIS A 228 -0.38 -5.02 -3.78
CA HIS A 228 -1.55 -5.60 -3.12
C HIS A 228 -1.53 -7.13 -3.19
N THR A 229 -1.21 -7.69 -4.35
CA THR A 229 -1.09 -9.13 -4.59
C THR A 229 0.03 -9.76 -3.76
N LEU A 230 1.17 -9.08 -3.59
CA LEU A 230 2.22 -9.53 -2.68
C LEU A 230 1.73 -9.63 -1.23
N ARG A 231 1.16 -8.52 -0.72
CA ARG A 231 0.69 -8.37 0.67
C ARG A 231 -0.42 -9.37 1.00
N TRP A 232 -1.46 -9.37 0.18
CA TRP A 232 -2.70 -10.08 0.49
C TRP A 232 -2.80 -11.47 -0.14
N GLN A 233 -1.84 -11.81 -1.01
CA GLN A 233 -1.74 -13.08 -1.70
C GLN A 233 -2.91 -13.33 -2.67
N THR A 234 -3.40 -12.26 -3.32
CA THR A 234 -4.44 -12.35 -4.34
C THR A 234 -3.90 -12.86 -5.68
N PHE A 235 -4.78 -13.21 -6.61
CA PHE A 235 -4.36 -13.52 -7.98
C PHE A 235 -3.97 -12.24 -8.73
N PRO A 236 -2.81 -12.22 -9.43
CA PRO A 236 -2.43 -11.10 -10.26
C PRO A 236 -3.41 -10.96 -11.40
N LEU A 237 -3.89 -9.74 -11.63
CA LEU A 237 -4.93 -9.45 -12.61
C LEU A 237 -4.37 -8.79 -13.87
N VAL A 238 -3.39 -7.90 -13.71
CA VAL A 238 -2.83 -7.12 -14.82
C VAL A 238 -1.49 -7.71 -15.23
N SER A 239 -1.37 -8.23 -16.44
CA SER A 239 -0.09 -8.78 -16.90
C SER A 239 0.88 -7.66 -17.32
N LYS A 240 2.19 -7.95 -17.37
CA LYS A 240 3.18 -6.96 -17.82
C LYS A 240 3.00 -6.62 -19.29
N GLU A 241 2.56 -7.60 -20.08
CA GLU A 241 2.29 -7.50 -21.51
C GLU A 241 1.07 -6.62 -21.80
N ALA A 242 0.20 -6.43 -20.81
CA ALA A 242 -0.94 -5.53 -20.90
C ALA A 242 -0.57 -4.04 -20.73
N LEU A 243 0.71 -3.73 -20.44
CA LEU A 243 1.17 -2.37 -20.26
C LEU A 243 1.52 -1.72 -21.62
N PRO A 244 1.07 -0.48 -21.85
CA PRO A 244 1.46 0.28 -23.03
C PRO A 244 2.99 0.46 -23.10
N GLU A 245 3.57 0.19 -24.26
CA GLU A 245 5.00 0.38 -24.52
C GLU A 245 5.45 1.80 -24.15
N LEU A 246 6.60 1.91 -23.49
CA LEU A 246 7.25 3.17 -23.18
C LEU A 246 7.77 3.83 -24.46
N ASP A 247 6.97 4.67 -25.09
CA ASP A 247 7.44 5.51 -26.18
C ASP A 247 8.11 6.76 -25.59
N VAL A 248 9.44 6.70 -25.42
CA VAL A 248 10.29 7.76 -24.83
C VAL A 248 10.19 9.09 -25.61
N ARG A 249 9.53 9.10 -26.79
CA ARG A 249 9.47 10.25 -27.71
C ARG A 249 8.14 11.01 -27.74
N ASP A 250 7.08 10.47 -27.14
CA ASP A 250 5.72 11.02 -27.23
C ASP A 250 5.19 11.57 -25.89
N ASP A 251 6.06 11.80 -24.90
CA ASP A 251 5.65 12.30 -23.58
C ASP A 251 5.07 13.72 -23.71
N PRO A 252 3.77 13.95 -23.44
CA PRO A 252 3.22 15.28 -23.42
C PRO A 252 3.91 16.05 -22.30
N THR A 253 4.55 17.15 -22.65
CA THR A 253 5.18 18.07 -21.69
C THR A 253 4.11 18.70 -20.80
N PHE A 254 3.72 18.02 -19.72
CA PHE A 254 3.26 18.68 -18.51
C PHE A 254 4.46 19.45 -17.94
N GLU A 255 4.23 20.59 -17.30
CA GLU A 255 5.26 21.54 -16.83
C GLU A 255 6.57 20.88 -16.38
N LYS A 256 7.68 21.35 -16.97
CA LYS A 256 8.92 20.59 -17.21
C LYS A 256 9.63 20.00 -15.98
N ASP A 257 9.40 20.51 -14.77
CA ASP A 257 10.18 20.10 -13.60
C ASP A 257 9.43 19.09 -12.71
N THR A 258 8.13 19.28 -12.45
CA THR A 258 7.30 18.39 -11.60
C THR A 258 6.90 17.10 -12.32
N CYS A 259 6.79 17.16 -13.65
CA CYS A 259 6.46 16.00 -14.49
C CYS A 259 7.60 14.97 -14.50
N ALA A 260 8.86 15.42 -14.63
CA ALA A 260 10.02 14.54 -14.70
C ALA A 260 10.21 13.71 -13.42
N VAL A 261 10.09 14.35 -12.24
CA VAL A 261 10.16 13.65 -10.95
C VAL A 261 9.05 12.61 -10.82
N SER A 262 7.84 12.93 -11.28
CA SER A 262 6.68 12.05 -11.16
C SER A 262 6.78 10.82 -12.08
N VAL A 263 7.29 11.00 -13.30
CA VAL A 263 7.58 9.90 -14.23
C VAL A 263 8.67 8.99 -13.68
N GLU A 264 9.77 9.56 -13.16
CA GLU A 264 10.87 8.79 -12.56
C GLU A 264 10.40 7.97 -11.35
N LEU A 265 9.59 8.56 -10.46
CA LEU A 265 9.01 7.83 -9.32
C LEU A 265 8.08 6.71 -9.77
N LEU A 266 7.36 6.88 -10.88
CA LEU A 266 6.55 5.81 -11.46
C LEU A 266 7.43 4.68 -12.01
N HIS A 267 8.56 4.99 -12.64
CA HIS A 267 9.54 3.98 -13.07
C HIS A 267 10.09 3.16 -11.90
N LEU A 268 10.47 3.83 -10.81
CA LEU A 268 10.93 3.16 -9.59
C LEU A 268 9.84 2.24 -9.00
N ARG A 269 8.56 2.68 -9.03
CA ARG A 269 7.43 1.86 -8.60
C ARG A 269 7.17 0.67 -9.52
N MET A 270 7.30 0.86 -10.82
CA MET A 270 7.18 -0.21 -11.82
C MET A 270 8.24 -1.28 -11.61
N HIS A 271 9.48 -0.88 -11.30
CA HIS A 271 10.56 -1.82 -10.96
C HIS A 271 10.21 -2.63 -9.71
N TYR A 272 9.78 -1.96 -8.63
CA TYR A 272 9.31 -2.64 -7.42
C TYR A 272 8.16 -3.60 -7.68
N ALA A 273 7.15 -3.17 -8.44
CA ALA A 273 5.99 -3.97 -8.79
C ALA A 273 6.38 -5.26 -9.54
N HIS A 274 7.39 -5.18 -10.40
CA HIS A 274 7.94 -6.35 -11.07
C HIS A 274 8.59 -7.32 -10.08
N ILE A 275 9.36 -6.82 -9.11
CA ILE A 275 9.95 -7.63 -8.04
C ILE A 275 8.84 -8.31 -7.22
N CYS A 276 7.79 -7.57 -6.83
CA CYS A 276 6.61 -8.11 -6.13
C CYS A 276 5.96 -9.27 -6.88
N LEU A 277 5.76 -9.11 -8.19
CA LEU A 277 5.20 -10.17 -9.04
C LEU A 277 6.07 -11.43 -9.01
N ARG A 278 7.39 -11.27 -9.17
CA ARG A 278 8.33 -12.40 -9.15
C ARG A 278 8.38 -13.12 -7.81
N ILE A 279 8.25 -12.40 -6.69
CA ILE A 279 8.12 -13.01 -5.35
C ILE A 279 6.83 -13.85 -5.27
N VAL A 280 5.72 -13.33 -5.80
CA VAL A 280 4.43 -14.04 -5.83
C VAL A 280 4.48 -15.28 -6.73
N GLU A 281 5.14 -15.19 -7.90
CA GLU A 281 5.35 -16.31 -8.81
C GLU A 281 6.24 -17.38 -8.18
N LEU A 282 7.35 -16.99 -7.55
CA LEU A 282 8.23 -17.91 -6.83
C LEU A 282 7.49 -18.65 -5.72
N ARG A 283 6.60 -17.96 -5.00
CA ARG A 283 5.75 -18.57 -3.96
C ARG A 283 4.80 -19.61 -4.54
N ARG A 284 4.31 -19.42 -5.77
CA ARG A 284 3.39 -20.33 -6.45
C ARG A 284 4.05 -21.46 -7.20
N ALA A 285 5.36 -21.40 -7.43
CA ALA A 285 6.10 -22.49 -8.05
C ALA A 285 5.98 -23.74 -7.16
N THR A 286 5.02 -24.60 -7.48
CA THR A 286 4.74 -25.85 -6.76
C THR A 286 5.78 -26.89 -7.11
N ASP A 287 6.33 -27.52 -6.07
CA ASP A 287 6.99 -28.83 -5.93
C ASP A 287 7.97 -29.41 -6.98
N GLU A 288 8.05 -28.92 -8.22
CA GLU A 288 8.81 -29.52 -9.33
C GLU A 288 10.23 -28.94 -9.53
N SER A 289 10.53 -27.78 -8.95
CA SER A 289 11.86 -27.16 -9.05
C SER A 289 12.84 -27.73 -8.00
N ALA A 290 14.07 -28.00 -8.44
CA ALA A 290 15.15 -28.42 -7.55
C ALA A 290 15.40 -27.37 -6.44
N PRO A 291 15.79 -27.78 -5.22
CA PRO A 291 16.09 -26.86 -4.12
C PRO A 291 17.05 -25.72 -4.52
N ASP A 292 18.10 -26.03 -5.27
CA ASP A 292 19.10 -25.04 -5.70
C ASP A 292 18.49 -23.93 -6.57
N PHE A 293 17.51 -24.26 -7.42
CA PHE A 293 16.77 -23.26 -8.22
C PHE A 293 16.05 -22.24 -7.33
N PHE A 294 15.48 -22.66 -6.21
CA PHE A 294 14.81 -21.74 -5.29
C PHE A 294 15.82 -20.82 -4.60
N ILE A 295 16.95 -21.36 -4.14
CA ILE A 295 17.99 -20.58 -3.45
C ILE A 295 18.53 -19.49 -4.39
N ASP A 296 18.86 -19.86 -5.63
CA ASP A 296 19.36 -18.91 -6.64
C ASP A 296 18.33 -17.82 -6.93
N LYS A 297 17.05 -18.19 -7.03
CA LYS A 297 15.96 -17.22 -7.29
C LYS A 297 15.71 -16.28 -6.11
N ILE A 298 15.86 -16.77 -4.88
CA ILE A 298 15.74 -15.92 -3.68
C ILE A 298 16.90 -14.93 -3.64
N ALA A 299 18.14 -15.36 -3.89
CA ALA A 299 19.32 -14.48 -3.93
C ALA A 299 19.22 -13.43 -5.04
N GLU A 300 18.73 -13.83 -6.21
CA GLU A 300 18.46 -12.90 -7.31
C GLU A 300 17.43 -11.84 -6.91
N LEU A 301 16.34 -12.23 -6.23
CA LEU A 301 15.28 -11.31 -5.80
C LEU A 301 15.72 -10.42 -4.64
N GLU A 302 16.53 -10.92 -3.70
CA GLU A 302 17.14 -10.10 -2.66
C GLU A 302 18.04 -9.04 -3.27
N THR A 303 18.94 -9.42 -4.18
CA THR A 303 19.83 -8.49 -4.89
C THR A 303 19.02 -7.43 -5.64
N ALA A 304 17.94 -7.83 -6.32
CA ALA A 304 17.05 -6.90 -7.01
C ALA A 304 16.35 -5.92 -6.05
N LEU A 305 15.95 -6.38 -4.85
CA LEU A 305 15.37 -5.53 -3.81
C LEU A 305 16.40 -4.54 -3.25
N ASP A 306 17.63 -5.00 -3.00
CA ASP A 306 18.74 -4.16 -2.52
C ASP A 306 19.09 -3.08 -3.54
N ASP A 307 19.24 -3.45 -4.81
CA ASP A 307 19.51 -2.52 -5.90
C ASP A 307 18.37 -1.51 -6.07
N TRP A 308 17.11 -1.96 -6.00
CA TRP A 308 15.96 -1.08 -6.05
C TRP A 308 15.96 -0.10 -4.87
N HIS A 309 16.17 -0.56 -3.64
CA HIS A 309 16.18 0.29 -2.46
C HIS A 309 17.35 1.30 -2.49
N ALA A 310 18.53 0.87 -2.92
CA ALA A 310 19.69 1.73 -3.12
C ALA A 310 19.45 2.78 -4.23
N SER A 311 18.73 2.42 -5.29
CA SER A 311 18.40 3.34 -6.39
C SER A 311 17.58 4.53 -5.91
N ILE A 312 16.66 4.34 -4.95
CA ILE A 312 15.86 5.40 -4.35
C ILE A 312 16.74 6.36 -3.54
N ALA A 313 17.69 5.83 -2.78
CA ALA A 313 18.61 6.64 -1.97
C ALA A 313 19.53 7.51 -2.83
N ARG A 314 19.92 7.02 -4.01
CA ARG A 314 20.84 7.69 -4.95
C ARG A 314 20.12 8.50 -6.05
N ASN A 315 18.79 8.48 -6.10
CA ASN A 315 18.05 9.09 -7.19
C ASN A 315 18.17 10.63 -7.15
N PRO A 316 18.68 11.28 -8.21
CA PRO A 316 18.89 12.72 -8.23
C PRO A 316 17.57 13.50 -8.13
N PHE A 317 16.46 12.98 -8.68
CA PHE A 317 15.16 13.64 -8.61
C PHE A 317 14.59 13.67 -7.18
N ILE A 318 14.89 12.66 -6.37
CA ILE A 318 14.50 12.64 -4.95
C ILE A 318 15.35 13.63 -4.13
N LEU A 319 16.53 14.00 -4.60
CA LEU A 319 17.36 15.04 -3.97
C LEU A 319 16.91 16.46 -4.34
N LEU A 320 16.12 16.62 -5.41
CA LEU A 320 15.63 17.92 -5.89
C LEU A 320 14.29 18.35 -5.27
N VAL A 321 13.57 17.42 -4.62
CA VAL A 321 12.32 17.74 -3.93
C VAL A 321 12.58 18.27 -2.52
N GLU A 322 11.59 18.93 -1.92
CA GLU A 322 11.68 19.38 -0.53
C GLU A 322 12.07 18.25 0.42
N GLU A 323 12.86 18.57 1.45
CA GLU A 323 13.35 17.59 2.43
C GLU A 323 12.21 16.81 3.09
N SER A 324 11.07 17.47 3.35
CA SER A 324 9.88 16.84 3.90
C SER A 324 9.32 15.76 2.96
N ILE A 325 9.32 16.00 1.64
CA ILE A 325 8.87 15.07 0.61
C ILE A 325 9.89 13.93 0.46
N ALA A 326 11.18 14.26 0.37
CA ALA A 326 12.25 13.28 0.25
C ALA A 326 12.28 12.29 1.42
N ARG A 327 12.12 12.78 2.67
CA ARG A 327 12.03 11.94 3.88
C ARG A 327 10.89 10.93 3.77
N ARG A 328 9.74 11.34 3.24
CA ARG A 328 8.56 10.48 3.10
C ARG A 328 8.73 9.44 2.00
N ILE A 329 9.30 9.82 0.86
CA ILE A 329 9.63 8.87 -0.21
C ILE A 329 10.58 7.78 0.33
N LYS A 330 11.61 8.18 1.09
CA LYS A 330 12.57 7.24 1.71
C LYS A 330 11.92 6.35 2.77
N HIS A 331 11.09 6.92 3.64
CA HIS A 331 10.34 6.12 4.62
C HIS A 331 9.41 5.12 3.95
N HIS A 332 8.71 5.55 2.89
CA HIS A 332 7.85 4.67 2.12
C HIS A 332 8.61 3.52 1.46
N ALA A 333 9.77 3.83 0.87
CA ALA A 333 10.68 2.84 0.29
C ALA A 333 11.18 1.83 1.33
N PHE A 334 11.52 2.29 2.54
CA PHE A 334 11.90 1.44 3.66
C PHE A 334 10.79 0.42 3.99
N CYS A 335 9.54 0.87 4.14
CA CYS A 335 8.42 -0.02 4.45
C CYS A 335 8.20 -1.07 3.34
N LEU A 336 8.22 -0.64 2.08
CA LEU A 336 8.06 -1.55 0.93
C LEU A 336 9.21 -2.56 0.83
N TYR A 337 10.45 -2.11 1.01
CA TYR A 337 11.63 -2.96 0.98
C TYR A 337 11.53 -4.07 2.03
N TYR A 338 11.28 -3.71 3.29
CA TYR A 338 11.21 -4.71 4.36
C TYR A 338 9.95 -5.57 4.29
N GLU A 339 8.82 -5.05 3.86
CA GLU A 339 7.63 -5.86 3.59
C GLU A 339 7.94 -6.94 2.54
N ALA A 340 8.52 -6.56 1.40
CA ALA A 340 8.88 -7.51 0.35
C ALA A 340 9.94 -8.51 0.79
N LEU A 341 10.96 -8.06 1.52
CA LEU A 341 12.02 -8.92 2.03
C LEU A 341 11.48 -9.93 3.05
N LEU A 342 10.61 -9.52 3.98
CA LEU A 342 9.95 -10.41 4.93
C LEU A 342 9.03 -11.42 4.20
N HIS A 343 8.35 -10.99 3.14
CA HIS A 343 7.58 -11.88 2.27
C HIS A 343 8.46 -12.87 1.48
N LEU A 344 9.66 -12.49 1.09
CA LEU A 344 10.61 -13.34 0.37
C LEU A 344 11.21 -14.39 1.31
N VAL A 345 11.73 -13.99 2.48
CA VAL A 345 12.32 -14.92 3.45
C VAL A 345 11.30 -15.89 4.05
N SER A 346 10.02 -15.51 4.12
CA SER A 346 8.95 -16.43 4.56
C SER A 346 8.73 -17.61 3.60
N ILE A 347 9.09 -17.49 2.32
CA ILE A 347 9.03 -18.58 1.34
C ILE A 347 10.04 -19.70 1.70
N CYS A 348 11.21 -19.33 2.23
CA CYS A 348 12.23 -20.29 2.64
C CYS A 348 11.74 -21.18 3.79
N SER A 349 11.01 -20.60 4.74
CA SER A 349 10.46 -21.31 5.91
C SER A 349 9.44 -22.39 5.53
N LEU A 350 8.75 -22.23 4.40
CA LEU A 350 7.78 -23.21 3.89
C LEU A 350 8.43 -24.49 3.35
N ASN A 351 9.61 -24.34 2.76
CA ASN A 351 10.31 -25.40 2.04
C ASN A 351 11.39 -26.10 2.89
N GLN A 352 11.41 -25.88 4.21
CA GLN A 352 12.43 -26.39 5.14
C GLN A 352 12.66 -27.92 5.08
N ARG A 353 11.65 -28.70 4.68
CA ARG A 353 11.79 -30.17 4.48
C ARG A 353 12.62 -30.54 3.25
N LYS A 354 12.71 -29.67 2.25
CA LYS A 354 13.47 -29.90 1.01
C LYS A 354 14.93 -29.46 1.11
N PHE A 355 15.22 -28.52 2.00
CA PHE A 355 16.55 -27.92 2.20
C PHE A 355 17.35 -28.56 3.34
N LEU A 356 17.50 -29.88 3.32
CA LEU A 356 18.19 -30.62 4.39
C LEU A 356 19.73 -30.43 4.38
N HIS A 357 20.34 -30.01 3.26
CA HIS A 357 21.80 -30.05 3.09
C HIS A 357 22.48 -28.81 2.43
N SER A 358 21.81 -27.66 2.24
CA SER A 358 22.42 -26.43 1.66
C SER A 358 21.81 -25.13 2.25
N PRO A 359 22.40 -23.94 2.01
CA PRO A 359 22.86 -23.01 3.05
C PRO A 359 21.70 -22.46 3.90
N ARG A 360 21.32 -23.21 4.94
CA ARG A 360 20.33 -22.76 5.95
C ARG A 360 20.76 -21.51 6.70
N GLN A 361 22.04 -21.13 6.65
CA GLN A 361 22.61 -20.04 7.45
C GLN A 361 22.38 -18.66 6.84
N GLU A 362 22.51 -18.47 5.53
CA GLU A 362 22.45 -17.14 4.91
C GLU A 362 21.05 -16.53 4.96
N TRP A 363 20.02 -17.32 4.63
CA TRP A 363 18.62 -16.86 4.68
C TRP A 363 18.14 -16.54 6.08
N GLU A 364 18.60 -17.31 7.05
CA GLU A 364 18.25 -17.07 8.45
C GLU A 364 18.90 -15.79 8.97
N VAL A 365 20.13 -15.50 8.56
CA VAL A 365 20.81 -14.23 8.85
C VAL A 365 20.03 -13.06 8.23
N ILE A 366 19.62 -13.17 6.98
CA ILE A 366 18.84 -12.10 6.30
C ILE A 366 17.49 -11.91 6.99
N ARG A 367 16.81 -13.00 7.35
CA ARG A 367 15.53 -12.96 8.08
C ARG A 367 15.68 -12.29 9.44
N GLN A 368 16.66 -12.70 10.24
CA GLN A 368 16.96 -12.10 11.54
C GLN A 368 17.31 -10.61 11.41
N ARG A 369 18.19 -10.26 10.47
CA ARG A 369 18.55 -8.86 10.17
C ARG A 369 17.30 -8.05 9.83
N SER A 370 16.44 -8.58 8.98
CA SER A 370 15.23 -7.88 8.53
C SER A 370 14.24 -7.66 9.66
N ILE A 371 13.98 -8.68 10.48
CA ILE A 371 13.12 -8.58 11.67
C ILE A 371 13.70 -7.53 12.62
N ARG A 372 15.01 -7.59 12.90
CA ARG A 372 15.70 -6.67 13.80
C ARG A 372 15.62 -5.23 13.31
N GLU A 373 15.92 -4.97 12.04
CA GLU A 373 15.89 -3.60 11.48
C GLU A 373 14.48 -2.99 11.52
N VAL A 374 13.44 -3.77 11.21
CA VAL A 374 12.05 -3.32 11.32
C VAL A 374 11.70 -2.99 12.77
N ILE A 375 11.97 -3.90 13.71
CA ILE A 375 11.61 -3.68 15.13
C ILE A 375 12.40 -2.52 15.73
N LEU A 376 13.68 -2.39 15.40
CA LEU A 376 14.49 -1.25 15.83
C LEU A 376 14.02 0.05 15.17
N SER A 377 13.40 0.04 13.99
CA SER A 377 12.88 1.28 13.41
C SER A 377 11.74 1.92 14.23
N CYS A 378 11.07 1.16 15.11
CA CYS A 378 9.95 1.63 15.95
C CYS A 378 10.26 2.83 16.84
N TYR A 379 11.51 3.01 17.30
CA TYR A 379 11.86 4.15 18.15
C TYR A 379 12.10 5.43 17.36
N LYS A 380 12.28 5.35 16.04
CA LYS A 380 12.57 6.50 15.17
C LYS A 380 11.31 7.21 14.69
N ILE A 381 10.14 6.58 14.78
CA ILE A 381 8.87 7.15 14.30
C ILE A 381 8.16 7.95 15.41
N SER A 382 7.81 9.20 15.09
CA SER A 382 7.00 10.04 15.97
C SER A 382 5.57 9.47 16.06
N SER A 383 4.82 9.85 17.11
CA SER A 383 3.42 9.41 17.22
C SER A 383 2.55 10.01 16.11
N ASP A 384 2.87 11.22 15.64
CA ASP A 384 2.13 11.88 14.55
C ASP A 384 2.39 11.20 13.20
N ASP A 385 3.62 10.77 12.93
CA ASP A 385 3.94 9.98 11.74
C ASP A 385 3.32 8.56 11.85
N LEU A 386 3.21 7.99 13.05
CA LEU A 386 2.55 6.70 13.27
C LEU A 386 1.05 6.75 12.98
N LEU A 387 0.41 7.90 13.25
CA LEU A 387 -0.98 8.17 12.87
C LEU A 387 -1.21 8.15 11.36
N GLN A 388 -0.14 8.18 10.57
CA GLN A 388 -0.22 8.36 9.14
C GLN A 388 0.26 7.11 8.38
N ASP A 389 1.20 6.32 8.89
CA ASP A 389 1.81 5.23 8.11
C ASP A 389 1.31 3.81 8.48
N GLN A 390 0.23 3.34 7.82
CA GLN A 390 -0.24 1.95 8.03
C GLN A 390 0.71 0.90 7.46
N ASN A 391 1.52 1.26 6.46
CA ASN A 391 2.52 0.35 5.91
C ASN A 391 3.59 0.04 6.95
N PHE A 392 3.99 1.03 7.74
CA PHE A 392 4.91 0.85 8.85
C PHE A 392 4.31 -0.04 9.93
N ILE A 393 3.04 0.16 10.29
CA ILE A 393 2.32 -0.70 11.25
C ILE A 393 2.26 -2.14 10.73
N PHE A 394 1.83 -2.35 9.48
CA PHE A 394 1.73 -3.67 8.87
C PHE A 394 3.09 -4.39 8.81
N THR A 395 4.15 -3.68 8.39
CA THR A 395 5.51 -4.23 8.32
C THR A 395 5.98 -4.68 9.72
N ASN A 396 5.64 -3.91 10.75
CA ASN A 396 5.94 -4.29 12.14
C ASN A 396 5.11 -5.48 12.64
N VAL A 397 3.82 -5.58 12.27
CA VAL A 397 3.02 -6.77 12.55
C VAL A 397 3.65 -8.00 11.89
N LEU A 398 4.07 -7.89 10.63
CA LEU A 398 4.72 -8.98 9.90
C LEU A 398 6.04 -9.40 10.56
N ALA A 399 6.91 -8.44 10.91
CA ALA A 399 8.16 -8.70 11.61
C ALA A 399 7.92 -9.33 13.00
N PHE A 400 6.93 -8.84 13.75
CA PHE A 400 6.55 -9.38 15.04
C PHE A 400 6.04 -10.82 14.95
N CYS A 401 5.20 -11.15 13.96
CA CYS A 401 4.74 -12.51 13.73
C CYS A 401 5.90 -13.47 13.37
N LEU A 402 6.86 -13.02 12.56
CA LEU A 402 8.05 -13.81 12.23
C LEU A 402 8.99 -13.97 13.41
N LEU A 403 9.12 -12.94 14.26
CA LEU A 403 9.89 -13.01 15.51
C LEU A 403 9.25 -13.99 16.51
N ALA A 404 7.93 -13.92 16.66
CA ALA A 404 7.17 -14.86 17.50
C ALA A 404 7.40 -16.31 17.07
N GLN A 405 7.38 -16.56 15.77
CA GLN A 405 7.71 -17.86 15.20
C GLN A 405 9.14 -18.29 15.56
N ASP A 406 10.12 -17.39 15.48
CA ASP A 406 11.52 -17.68 15.85
C ASP A 406 11.68 -18.02 17.32
N SER A 407 10.99 -17.31 18.20
CA SER A 407 11.03 -17.59 19.64
C SER A 407 10.48 -18.99 19.96
N LEU A 408 9.47 -19.46 19.22
CA LEU A 408 8.86 -20.78 19.42
C LEU A 408 9.67 -21.93 18.82
N LEU A 409 10.51 -21.66 17.83
CA LEU A 409 11.31 -22.66 17.11
C LEU A 409 12.78 -22.70 17.53
N SER A 410 13.33 -21.59 18.04
CA SER A 410 14.73 -21.51 18.41
C SER A 410 15.06 -22.41 19.61
N GLN A 411 16.14 -23.18 19.47
CA GLN A 411 16.74 -23.95 20.56
C GLN A 411 17.97 -23.24 21.16
N ASP A 412 18.47 -22.20 20.49
CA ASP A 412 19.67 -21.43 20.87
C ASP A 412 19.34 -20.39 21.94
N ILE A 413 20.14 -20.39 23.02
CA ILE A 413 19.98 -19.53 24.20
C ILE A 413 20.30 -18.07 23.88
N GLU A 414 21.35 -17.80 23.10
CA GLU A 414 21.72 -16.41 22.77
C GLU A 414 20.65 -15.78 21.89
N ARG A 415 20.19 -16.54 20.89
CA ARG A 415 19.09 -16.16 20.02
C ARG A 415 17.79 -15.95 20.78
N LYS A 416 17.49 -16.76 21.79
CA LYS A 416 16.31 -16.56 22.65
C LYS A 416 16.38 -15.22 23.38
N ARG A 417 17.54 -14.87 23.95
CA ARG A 417 17.72 -13.60 24.68
C ARG A 417 17.58 -12.39 23.75
N GLU A 418 18.13 -12.46 22.54
CA GLU A 418 17.93 -11.40 21.54
C GLU A 418 16.44 -11.28 21.17
N ASN A 419 15.77 -12.40 20.91
CA ASN A 419 14.36 -12.40 20.59
C ASN A 419 13.49 -11.83 21.72
N GLU A 420 13.76 -12.17 22.98
CA GLU A 420 13.07 -11.60 24.15
C GLU A 420 13.21 -10.07 24.19
N THR A 421 14.41 -9.56 23.90
CA THR A 421 14.67 -8.11 23.83
C THR A 421 13.85 -7.46 22.72
N LEU A 422 13.85 -8.05 21.53
CA LEU A 422 13.10 -7.55 20.37
C LEU A 422 11.57 -7.64 20.59
N LEU A 423 11.09 -8.67 21.28
CA LEU A 423 9.68 -8.79 21.69
C LEU A 423 9.31 -7.69 22.68
N GLY A 424 10.19 -7.34 23.62
CA GLY A 424 10.02 -6.22 24.53
C GLY A 424 9.88 -4.88 23.80
N ILE A 425 10.75 -4.61 22.81
CA ILE A 425 10.68 -3.39 21.98
C ILE A 425 9.38 -3.35 21.18
N SER A 426 9.01 -4.47 20.54
CA SER A 426 7.76 -4.58 19.76
C SER A 426 6.52 -4.37 20.64
N SER A 427 6.51 -4.92 21.85
CA SER A 427 5.44 -4.72 22.82
C SER A 427 5.24 -3.24 23.17
N GLY A 428 6.35 -2.52 23.43
CA GLY A 428 6.31 -1.07 23.66
C GLY A 428 5.74 -0.29 22.47
N PHE A 429 6.08 -0.70 21.25
CA PHE A 429 5.50 -0.14 20.02
C PHE A 429 3.99 -0.37 19.92
N PHE A 430 3.51 -1.60 20.11
CA PHE A 430 2.07 -1.88 20.07
C PHE A 430 1.31 -1.25 21.23
N ALA A 431 1.94 -1.05 22.39
CA ALA A 431 1.37 -0.27 23.48
C ALA A 431 1.16 1.20 23.09
N ARG A 432 2.12 1.83 22.36
CA ARG A 432 1.92 3.16 21.79
C ARG A 432 0.77 3.18 20.79
N ILE A 433 0.67 2.16 19.93
CA ILE A 433 -0.49 1.98 19.03
C ILE A 433 -1.78 1.88 19.83
N ARG A 434 -1.83 1.17 20.98
CA ARG A 434 -3.05 1.09 21.81
C ARG A 434 -3.47 2.43 22.38
N LEU A 435 -2.50 3.27 22.76
CA LEU A 435 -2.78 4.62 23.27
C LEU A 435 -3.35 5.52 22.17
N LEU A 436 -2.83 5.40 20.95
CA LEU A 436 -3.30 6.15 19.79
C LEU A 436 -4.61 5.58 19.22
N TYR A 437 -4.80 4.25 19.26
CA TYR A 437 -5.98 3.54 18.76
C TYR A 437 -6.56 2.63 19.82
N PRO A 438 -7.33 3.18 20.77
CA PRO A 438 -7.85 2.42 21.89
C PRO A 438 -8.92 1.38 21.53
N LYS A 439 -9.34 1.30 20.27
CA LYS A 439 -10.26 0.26 19.77
C LYS A 439 -9.61 -0.68 18.76
N SER A 440 -8.30 -0.54 18.49
CA SER A 440 -7.60 -1.41 17.55
C SER A 440 -7.42 -2.81 18.15
N PRO A 441 -7.86 -3.88 17.48
CA PRO A 441 -7.66 -5.25 17.94
C PRO A 441 -6.19 -5.69 17.90
N ILE A 442 -5.31 -4.96 17.19
CA ILE A 442 -3.88 -5.28 17.07
C ILE A 442 -3.24 -5.49 18.44
N PHE A 443 -3.45 -4.57 19.37
CA PHE A 443 -2.80 -4.67 20.66
C PHE A 443 -3.27 -5.90 21.44
N GLU A 444 -4.57 -6.18 21.42
CA GLU A 444 -5.13 -7.33 22.13
C GLU A 444 -4.58 -8.65 21.56
N GLN A 445 -4.47 -8.74 20.24
CA GLN A 445 -3.94 -9.90 19.55
C GLN A 445 -2.41 -10.06 19.73
N THR A 446 -1.65 -8.96 19.70
CA THR A 446 -0.20 -8.98 19.99
C THR A 446 0.07 -9.34 21.46
N SER A 447 -0.72 -8.83 22.39
CA SER A 447 -0.65 -9.17 23.82
C SER A 447 -1.00 -10.64 24.07
N SER A 448 -2.05 -11.15 23.40
CA SER A 448 -2.40 -12.57 23.42
C SER A 448 -1.24 -13.43 22.94
N LEU A 449 -0.64 -13.09 21.78
CA LEU A 449 0.51 -13.83 21.24
C LEU A 449 1.72 -13.78 22.19
N LEU A 450 2.04 -12.62 22.77
CA LEU A 450 3.11 -12.48 23.77
C LEU A 450 2.88 -13.37 24.99
N SER A 451 1.64 -13.45 25.48
CA SER A 451 1.32 -14.29 26.63
C SER A 451 1.55 -15.78 26.33
N ILE A 452 1.19 -16.24 25.12
CA ILE A 452 1.44 -17.61 24.65
C ILE A 452 2.95 -17.89 24.54
N ILE A 453 3.73 -16.90 24.11
CA ILE A 453 5.19 -17.03 23.99
C ILE A 453 5.87 -17.01 25.36
N ASN A 454 5.41 -16.22 26.33
CA ASN A 454 6.10 -16.05 27.61
C ASN A 454 5.65 -17.03 28.71
N HIS A 455 4.42 -17.56 28.66
CA HIS A 455 3.80 -18.31 29.77
C HIS A 455 3.52 -19.80 29.47
N GLY A 456 4.16 -20.38 28.47
CA GLY A 456 3.99 -21.81 28.15
C GLY A 456 5.25 -22.63 28.21
#